data_AF-A0A432R1R6-F1
#
_entry.id   AF-A0A432R1R6-F1
#
_cell.length_a   1.000
_cell.length_b   1.000
_cell.length_c   1.000
_cell.angle_alpha   90.00
_cell.angle_beta   90.00
_cell.angle_gamma   90.00
#
_symmetry.space_group_name_H-M   'P 1'
#
loop_
_entity.id
_entity.type
_entity.pdbx_description
1 polymer ?
#
loop_
_entity_poly.entity_id
_entity_poly.type
_entity_poly.pdbx_seq_one_letter_code
_entity_poly.pdbx_strand_id
1 'polypeptide(L)' 'MEKEELLKAIEELLSFDGNDTTINPNYLEYFTIEELQSIKEELERKHANMVEEHLEWMQQFKKV' A
#
# COMPACT_ATOMS: atom_id res chain seq x y z
N MET A 1 5.42 -18.23 -5.16
CA MET A 1 4.04 -17.83 -5.51
C MET A 1 3.48 -16.89 -4.44
N GLU A 2 2.98 -17.38 -3.29
CA GLU A 2 2.27 -16.53 -2.31
C GLU A 2 3.06 -15.32 -1.77
N LYS A 3 4.35 -15.50 -1.49
CA LYS A 3 5.26 -14.42 -1.07
C LYS A 3 5.49 -13.36 -2.16
N GLU A 4 5.65 -13.78 -3.40
CA GLU A 4 5.93 -12.87 -4.53
C GLU A 4 4.70 -12.02 -4.87
N GLU A 5 3.50 -12.60 -4.76
CA GLU A 5 2.24 -11.88 -4.94
C GLU A 5 2.06 -10.80 -3.87
N LEU A 6 2.40 -11.11 -2.61
CA LEU A 6 2.39 -10.12 -1.53
C LEU A 6 3.39 -8.98 -1.79
N LEU A 7 4.61 -9.29 -2.22
CA LEU A 7 5.61 -8.26 -2.51
C LEU A 7 5.17 -7.32 -3.63
N LYS A 8 4.57 -7.86 -4.71
CA LYS A 8 3.99 -7.05 -5.78
C LYS A 8 2.86 -6.15 -5.28
N ALA A 9 1.95 -6.68 -4.46
CA ALA A 9 0.88 -5.88 -3.90
C ALA A 9 1.41 -4.73 -3.03
N ILE A 10 2.45 -4.98 -2.22
CA ILE A 10 3.15 -3.96 -1.42
C ILE A 10 3.81 -2.92 -2.34
N GLU A 11 4.44 -3.35 -3.43
CA GLU A 11 5.09 -2.47 -4.42
C GLU A 11 4.10 -1.53 -5.11
N GLU A 12 2.92 -2.05 -5.50
CA GLU A 12 1.85 -1.23 -6.08
C GLU A 12 1.28 -0.24 -5.05
N LEU A 13 1.09 -0.66 -3.79
CA LEU A 13 0.62 0.21 -2.71
C LEU A 13 1.60 1.35 -2.41
N LEU A 14 2.90 1.09 -2.46
CA LEU A 14 3.94 2.11 -2.27
C LEU A 14 4.05 3.06 -3.48
N SER A 15 3.86 2.53 -4.69
CA SER A 15 3.94 3.32 -5.92
C SER A 15 2.73 4.24 -6.13
N PHE A 16 1.65 4.05 -5.37
CA PHE A 16 0.46 4.88 -5.44
C PHE A 16 0.71 6.37 -5.12
N ASP A 17 1.69 6.68 -4.26
CA ASP A 17 2.07 8.07 -3.93
C ASP A 17 2.78 8.79 -5.09
N GLY A 18 2.91 8.16 -6.26
CA GLY A 18 3.61 8.71 -7.43
C GLY A 18 5.13 8.58 -7.33
N ASN A 19 5.64 7.93 -6.28
CA ASN A 19 7.04 7.59 -6.13
C ASN A 19 7.28 6.17 -6.63
N ASP A 20 8.02 6.03 -7.73
CA ASP A 20 8.39 4.73 -8.31
C ASP A 20 9.24 3.95 -7.29
N THR A 21 8.59 3.09 -6.51
CA THR A 21 9.20 2.43 -5.36
C THR A 21 9.39 0.97 -5.71
N THR A 22 10.51 0.66 -6.38
CA THR A 22 10.88 -0.73 -6.69
C THR A 22 11.34 -1.44 -5.42
N ILE A 23 10.63 -2.52 -5.04
CA ILE A 23 11.01 -3.34 -3.89
C ILE A 23 12.01 -4.40 -4.34
N ASN A 24 13.12 -4.54 -3.61
CA ASN A 24 14.10 -5.58 -3.94
C ASN A 24 13.52 -6.97 -3.62
N PRO A 25 13.41 -7.90 -4.60
CA PRO A 25 12.83 -9.22 -4.38
C PRO A 25 13.61 -10.08 -3.38
N ASN A 26 14.88 -9.75 -3.09
CA ASN A 26 15.67 -10.42 -2.05
C ASN A 26 15.05 -10.28 -0.66
N TYR A 27 14.19 -9.28 -0.42
CA TYR A 27 13.44 -9.15 0.84
C TYR A 27 12.58 -10.38 1.15
N LEU A 28 12.15 -11.15 0.15
CA LEU A 28 11.38 -12.39 0.34
C LEU A 28 12.13 -13.49 1.10
N GLU A 29 13.46 -13.47 1.07
CA GLU A 29 14.30 -14.40 1.83
C GLU A 29 14.38 -14.02 3.31
N TYR A 30 14.22 -12.73 3.63
CA TYR A 30 14.33 -12.20 4.99
C TYR A 30 12.98 -12.08 5.69
N PHE A 31 11.90 -11.83 4.95
CA PHE A 31 10.56 -11.70 5.51
C PHE A 31 9.76 -12.99 5.42
N THR A 32 9.00 -13.28 6.48
CA THR A 32 7.99 -14.34 6.48
C THR A 32 6.73 -13.88 5.76
N ILE A 33 5.83 -14.82 5.44
CA ILE A 33 4.53 -14.48 4.83
C ILE A 33 3.73 -13.57 5.77
N GLU A 34 3.73 -13.87 7.07
CA GLU A 34 3.03 -13.08 8.09
C GLU A 34 3.58 -11.65 8.17
N GLU A 35 4.90 -11.46 8.10
CA GLU A 35 5.51 -10.12 8.09
C GLU A 35 5.10 -9.33 6.84
N LEU A 36 5.13 -9.97 5.66
CA LEU A 36 4.69 -9.35 4.40
C LEU A 36 3.20 -8.99 4.44
N GLN A 37 2.36 -9.86 5.01
CA GLN A 37 0.94 -9.55 5.21
C GLN A 37 0.75 -8.36 6.14
N SER A 38 1.50 -8.32 7.25
CA SER A 38 1.41 -7.23 8.21
C SER A 38 1.84 -5.89 7.60
N ILE A 39 2.89 -5.89 6.75
CA ILE A 39 3.32 -4.71 5.99
C ILE A 39 2.24 -4.27 5.01
N LYS A 40 1.66 -5.21 4.25
CA LYS A 40 0.57 -4.94 3.30
C LYS A 40 -0.63 -4.29 4.01
N GLU A 41 -1.07 -4.83 5.14
CA GLU A 41 -2.20 -4.30 5.90
C GLU A 41 -1.93 -2.90 6.49
N GLU A 42 -0.68 -2.60 6.87
CA GLU A 42 -0.30 -1.26 7.35
C GLU A 42 -0.37 -0.25 6.20
N LEU A 43 0.15 -0.62 5.03
CA LEU A 43 0.06 0.21 3.82
C LEU A 43 -1.38 0.43 3.40
N GLU A 44 -2.22 -0.61 3.35
CA GLU A 44 -3.64 -0.48 3.04
C GLU A 44 -4.36 0.44 4.02
N ARG A 45 -4.02 0.39 5.32
CA ARG A 45 -4.58 1.31 6.33
C ARG A 45 -4.17 2.76 6.09
N LYS A 46 -2.90 3.02 5.78
CA LYS A 46 -2.44 4.37 5.42
C LYS A 46 -3.15 4.88 4.18
N HIS A 47 -3.31 4.00 3.20
CA HIS A 47 -3.95 4.28 1.94
C HIS A 47 -5.45 4.58 2.12
N ALA A 48 -6.15 3.79 2.94
CA ALA A 48 -7.55 4.01 3.30
C ALA A 48 -7.75 5.34 4.04
N ASN A 49 -6.89 5.66 5.01
CA ASN A 49 -6.92 6.95 5.70
C ASN A 49 -6.69 8.13 4.74
N MET A 50 -5.73 8.00 3.81
CA MET A 50 -5.51 8.99 2.76
C MET A 50 -6.75 9.18 1.89
N VAL A 51 -7.37 8.08 1.43
CA VAL A 51 -8.56 8.13 0.59
C VAL A 51 -9.73 8.73 1.36
N GLU A 52 -9.95 8.37 2.63
CA GLU A 52 -11.00 8.95 3.47
C GLU A 52 -10.78 10.45 3.70
N GLU A 53 -9.58 10.90 4.07
CA GLU A 53 -9.25 12.33 4.17
C GLU A 53 -9.49 13.05 2.83
N HIS A 54 -9.08 12.44 1.72
CA HIS A 54 -9.24 13.01 0.39
C HIS A 54 -10.71 13.02 -0.06
N LEU A 55 -11.51 12.05 0.37
CA LEU A 55 -12.95 11.94 0.10
C LEU A 55 -13.74 12.95 0.93
N GLU A 56 -13.42 13.10 2.22
CA GLU A 56 -13.97 14.14 3.09
C GLU A 56 -13.63 15.54 2.56
N TRP A 57 -12.38 15.75 2.15
CA TRP A 57 -11.95 16.98 1.49
C TRP A 57 -12.76 17.23 0.22
N MET A 58 -12.94 16.23 -0.65
CA MET A 58 -13.75 16.35 -1.88
C MET A 58 -15.25 16.61 -1.61
N GLN A 59 -15.81 16.06 -0.54
CA GLN A 59 -17.20 16.30 -0.13
C GLN A 59 -17.42 17.76 0.30
N GLN A 60 -16.43 18.42 0.91
CA GLN A 60 -16.53 19.86 1.24
C GLN A 60 -16.63 20.75 -0.02
N PHE A 61 -16.09 20.32 -1.16
CA PHE A 61 -16.20 21.04 -2.43
C PHE A 61 -17.44 20.66 -3.26
N LYS A 62 -18.09 19.53 -2.95
CA LYS A 62 -19.44 19.20 -3.47
C LYS A 62 -20.54 19.95 -2.68
N LYS A 63 -20.45 21.28 -2.66
CA LYS A 63 -21.62 22.14 -2.43
C LYS A 63 -21.94 22.83 -3.74
N VAL A 64 -22.89 22.24 -4.47
CA VAL A 64 -23.76 22.92 -5.45
C VAL A 64 -25.18 22.65 -5.02
#